data_AF-Q66I89-F1
#
_entry.id   AF-Q66I89-F1
#
_cell.length_a   1.000
_cell.length_b   1.000
_cell.length_c   1.000
_cell.angle_alpha   90.00
_cell.angle_beta   90.00
_cell.angle_gamma   90.00
#
_symmetry.space_group_name_H-M   'P 1'
#
loop_
_entity.id
_entity.type
_entity.pdbx_description
1 polymer ?
#
loop_
_entity_poly.entity_id
_entity_poly.type
_entity_poly.pdbx_seq_one_letter_code
_entity_poly.pdbx_strand_id
1 'polypeptide(L)'
;MDGNLSLHVANFSTLFVCMVLKFPQIFVLLRARAAAGVSLNSLLLELLGFIVFMSYQMYYEYPPLTYLEYPILIAQDVIVLLLILHYNRNLKHSLIYAALFVGGWQLLTVKKWVIDLAMSLCTLISGSSKLAQLQCLWRSKDSGQVSSLTWALATYTCMARIFTTIITTGDTQVLVRFIVMTILNMWVTATVIYYKPQAVKQD
;
A
#
# COMPACT_ATOMS: atom_id res chain seq x y z
N MET A 1 24.97 19.05 -5.03
CA MET A 1 25.03 18.05 -3.94
C MET A 1 23.66 17.86 -3.29
N ASP A 2 22.85 18.91 -3.18
CA ASP A 2 21.54 18.90 -2.50
C ASP A 2 20.49 17.96 -3.13
N GLY A 3 20.49 17.81 -4.46
CA GLY A 3 19.56 16.91 -5.15
C GLY A 3 19.75 15.43 -4.76
N ASN A 4 21.02 14.98 -4.67
CA ASN A 4 21.33 13.61 -4.23
C ASN A 4 20.96 13.41 -2.76
N LEU A 5 21.28 14.38 -1.89
CA LEU A 5 20.90 14.30 -0.48
C LEU A 5 19.38 14.18 -0.31
N SER A 6 18.62 15.03 -1.02
CA SER A 6 17.15 15.01 -0.99
C SER A 6 16.60 13.67 -1.50
N LEU A 7 17.20 13.11 -2.56
CA LEU A 7 16.84 11.80 -3.11
C LEU A 7 17.11 10.66 -2.12
N HIS A 8 18.27 10.66 -1.47
CA HIS A 8 18.61 9.66 -0.45
C HIS A 8 17.68 9.75 0.75
N VAL A 9 17.42 10.96 1.23
CA VAL A 9 16.49 11.20 2.34
C VAL A 9 15.09 10.68 1.99
N ALA A 10 14.57 10.99 0.79
CA ALA A 10 13.25 10.55 0.36
C ALA A 10 13.13 9.02 0.23
N ASN A 11 14.14 8.36 -0.35
CA ASN A 11 14.14 6.89 -0.45
C ASN A 11 14.26 6.23 0.93
N PHE A 12 15.18 6.71 1.77
CA PHE A 12 15.42 6.14 3.10
C PHE A 12 14.24 6.36 4.05
N SER A 13 13.64 7.54 4.05
CA SER A 13 12.46 7.84 4.87
C SER A 13 11.28 6.96 4.46
N THR A 14 11.05 6.78 3.16
CA THR A 14 9.99 5.92 2.64
C THR A 14 10.22 4.46 3.04
N LEU A 15 11.45 3.96 2.86
CA LEU A 15 11.84 2.61 3.27
C LEU A 15 11.57 2.40 4.76
N PHE A 16 11.99 3.33 5.61
CA PHE A 16 11.83 3.25 7.06
C PHE A 16 10.36 3.22 7.47
N VAL A 17 9.53 4.12 6.92
CA VAL A 17 8.08 4.14 7.18
C VAL A 17 7.43 2.82 6.78
N CYS A 18 7.77 2.29 5.61
CA CYS A 18 7.22 1.02 5.13
C CYS A 18 7.72 -0.20 5.94
N MET A 19 8.93 -0.17 6.49
CA MET A 19 9.45 -1.23 7.35
C MET A 19 8.64 -1.41 8.64
N VAL A 20 8.09 -0.34 9.21
CA VAL A 20 7.39 -0.43 10.51
C VAL A 20 5.87 -0.51 10.36
N LEU A 21 5.35 -0.36 9.14
CA LEU A 21 3.94 -0.09 8.88
C LEU A 21 3.01 -1.21 9.37
N LYS A 22 3.37 -2.48 9.16
CA LYS A 22 2.50 -3.63 9.52
C LYS A 22 2.77 -4.20 10.90
N PHE A 23 3.82 -3.77 11.60
CA PHE A 23 4.13 -4.26 12.94
C PHE A 23 2.97 -4.10 13.94
N PRO A 24 2.25 -2.96 13.98
CA PRO A 24 1.08 -2.85 14.86
C PRO A 24 0.00 -3.90 14.54
N GLN A 25 -0.27 -4.14 13.26
CA GLN A 25 -1.27 -5.11 12.82
C GLN A 25 -0.87 -6.55 13.18
N ILE A 26 0.40 -6.91 12.95
CA ILE A 26 0.96 -8.21 13.33
C ILE A 26 0.85 -8.41 14.84
N PHE A 27 1.23 -7.41 15.63
CA PHE A 27 1.16 -7.49 17.09
C PHE A 27 -0.28 -7.64 17.60
N VAL A 28 -1.24 -6.91 17.03
CA VAL A 28 -2.66 -7.04 17.37
C VAL A 28 -3.18 -8.44 17.08
N LEU A 29 -2.85 -9.03 15.93
CA LEU A 29 -3.25 -10.40 15.58
C LEU A 29 -2.63 -11.44 16.54
N LEU A 30 -1.35 -11.28 16.88
CA LEU A 30 -0.67 -12.17 17.84
C LEU A 30 -1.30 -12.09 19.24
N ARG A 31 -1.63 -10.87 19.70
CA ARG A 31 -2.25 -10.65 21.01
C ARG A 31 -3.70 -11.15 21.06
N ALA A 32 -4.48 -10.90 20.01
CA ALA A 32 -5.87 -11.33 19.93
C ALA A 32 -6.00 -12.86 19.73
N ARG A 33 -4.97 -13.52 19.18
CA ARG A 33 -4.99 -14.94 18.78
C ARG A 33 -6.19 -15.31 17.89
N ALA A 34 -6.71 -14.32 17.16
CA ALA A 34 -7.88 -14.42 16.33
C ALA A 34 -7.72 -13.43 15.16
N ALA A 35 -8.29 -13.79 14.00
CA ALA A 35 -8.30 -12.94 12.81
C ALA A 35 -9.46 -11.93 12.81
N ALA A 36 -10.13 -11.71 13.95
CA ALA A 36 -11.31 -10.85 14.02
C ALA A 36 -10.94 -9.39 13.69
N GLY A 37 -11.77 -8.75 12.85
CA GLY A 37 -11.58 -7.37 12.42
C GLY A 37 -10.61 -7.15 11.25
N VAL A 38 -9.96 -8.21 10.75
CA VAL A 38 -9.06 -8.10 9.58
C VAL A 38 -9.70 -8.75 8.35
N SER A 39 -9.81 -7.98 7.27
CA SER A 39 -10.35 -8.48 6.00
C SER A 39 -9.28 -9.21 5.19
N LEU A 40 -9.43 -10.53 5.03
CA LEU A 40 -8.57 -11.35 4.18
C LEU A 40 -8.56 -10.84 2.73
N ASN A 41 -9.72 -10.48 2.19
CA ASN A 41 -9.83 -9.98 0.82
C ASN A 41 -9.08 -8.65 0.64
N SER A 42 -9.14 -7.76 1.63
CA SER A 42 -8.39 -6.50 1.59
C SER A 42 -6.89 -6.76 1.59
N LEU A 43 -6.40 -7.69 2.40
CA LEU A 43 -4.99 -8.06 2.46
C LEU A 43 -4.51 -8.70 1.14
N LEU A 44 -5.31 -9.58 0.54
CA LEU A 44 -4.98 -10.20 -0.75
C LEU A 44 -4.92 -9.19 -1.89
N LEU A 45 -5.84 -8.21 -1.91
CA LEU A 45 -5.81 -7.12 -2.90
C LEU A 45 -4.59 -6.21 -2.72
N GLU A 46 -4.19 -5.94 -1.48
CA GLU A 46 -2.98 -5.16 -1.17
C GLU A 46 -1.71 -5.90 -1.63
N LEU A 47 -1.58 -7.18 -1.28
CA LEU A 47 -0.50 -8.05 -1.76
C LEU A 47 -0.42 -8.08 -3.29
N LEU A 48 -1.56 -8.27 -3.96
CA LEU A 48 -1.64 -8.24 -5.41
C LEU A 48 -1.11 -6.91 -5.96
N GLY A 49 -1.53 -5.79 -5.37
CA GLY A 49 -1.10 -4.46 -5.81
C GLY A 49 0.40 -4.22 -5.61
N PHE A 50 0.98 -4.71 -4.52
CA PHE A 50 2.42 -4.62 -4.28
C PHE A 50 3.21 -5.53 -5.22
N ILE A 51 2.74 -6.76 -5.45
CA ILE A 51 3.35 -7.71 -6.38
C ILE A 51 3.34 -7.16 -7.80
N VAL A 52 2.21 -6.64 -8.27
CA VAL A 52 2.10 -6.05 -9.62
C VAL A 52 3.06 -4.87 -9.76
N PHE A 53 3.11 -3.97 -8.78
CA PHE A 53 4.02 -2.82 -8.84
C PHE A 53 5.49 -3.24 -8.81
N MET A 54 5.87 -4.16 -7.92
CA MET A 54 7.23 -4.69 -7.84
C MET A 54 7.62 -5.40 -9.14
N SER A 55 6.72 -6.24 -9.68
CA SER A 55 6.94 -6.94 -10.96
C SER A 55 7.16 -5.94 -12.09
N TYR A 56 6.35 -4.88 -12.15
CA TYR A 56 6.49 -3.83 -13.16
C TYR A 56 7.86 -3.15 -13.07
N GLN A 57 8.29 -2.80 -11.85
CA GLN A 57 9.58 -2.16 -11.63
C GLN A 57 10.76 -3.07 -12.00
N MET A 58 10.66 -4.36 -11.68
CA MET A 58 11.67 -5.35 -12.06
C MET A 58 11.69 -5.64 -13.57
N TYR A 59 10.52 -5.68 -14.22
CA TYR A 59 10.40 -5.94 -15.65
C TYR A 59 11.04 -4.85 -16.51
N TYR A 60 10.90 -3.59 -16.09
CA TYR A 60 11.55 -2.43 -16.73
C TYR A 60 12.95 -2.15 -16.19
N GLU A 61 13.52 -3.06 -15.40
CA GLU A 61 14.89 -3.00 -14.87
C GLU A 61 15.20 -1.69 -14.12
N TYR A 62 14.20 -1.14 -13.42
CA TYR A 62 14.39 0.08 -12.66
C TYR A 62 15.32 -0.14 -11.45
N PRO A 63 16.03 0.90 -10.98
CA PRO A 63 16.96 0.77 -9.87
C PRO A 63 16.25 0.25 -8.61
N PRO A 64 16.82 -0.73 -7.87
CA PRO A 64 16.14 -1.31 -6.70
C PRO A 64 15.64 -0.29 -5.67
N LEU A 65 16.33 0.83 -5.48
CA LEU A 65 15.90 1.89 -4.55
C LEU A 65 14.50 2.45 -4.88
N THR A 66 14.04 2.36 -6.12
CA THR A 66 12.70 2.85 -6.52
C THR A 66 11.55 1.95 -6.06
N TYR A 67 11.84 0.73 -5.60
CA TYR A 67 10.82 -0.21 -5.14
C TYR A 67 11.25 -1.12 -3.97
N LEU A 68 12.41 -0.89 -3.35
CA LEU A 68 12.97 -1.75 -2.29
C LEU A 68 12.04 -1.95 -1.08
N GLU A 69 11.14 -1.01 -0.82
CA GLU A 69 10.14 -1.13 0.23
C GLU A 69 9.04 -2.15 -0.07
N TYR A 70 8.76 -2.45 -1.35
CA TYR A 70 7.68 -3.36 -1.73
C TYR A 70 7.99 -4.82 -1.37
N PRO A 71 9.21 -5.37 -1.59
CA PRO A 71 9.57 -6.67 -1.04
C PRO A 71 9.35 -6.78 0.47
N ILE A 72 9.67 -5.71 1.21
CA ILE A 72 9.51 -5.65 2.66
C ILE A 72 8.03 -5.65 3.03
N LEU A 73 7.22 -4.83 2.37
CA LEU A 73 5.77 -4.78 2.59
C LEU A 73 5.10 -6.12 2.24
N ILE A 74 5.50 -6.75 1.13
CA ILE A 74 5.01 -8.08 0.73
C ILE A 74 5.36 -9.12 1.80
N ALA A 75 6.60 -9.13 2.30
CA ALA A 75 6.99 -10.06 3.35
C ALA A 75 6.14 -9.86 4.62
N GLN A 76 5.89 -8.62 5.02
CA GLN A 76 5.04 -8.31 6.17
C GLN A 76 3.59 -8.75 5.95
N ASP A 77 3.01 -8.50 4.78
CA ASP A 77 1.65 -8.90 4.46
C ASP A 77 1.51 -10.42 4.33
N VAL A 78 2.53 -11.13 3.87
CA VAL A 78 2.57 -12.59 3.89
C VAL A 78 2.56 -13.12 5.33
N ILE A 79 3.30 -12.49 6.25
CA ILE A 79 3.23 -12.86 7.69
C ILE A 79 1.82 -12.66 8.23
N VAL A 80 1.19 -11.51 7.95
CA VAL A 80 -0.20 -11.24 8.34
C VAL A 80 -1.15 -12.28 7.74
N LEU A 81 -0.98 -12.63 6.46
CA LEU A 81 -1.78 -13.63 5.77
C LEU A 81 -1.66 -15.00 6.44
N LEU A 82 -0.44 -15.43 6.76
CA LEU A 82 -0.19 -16.71 7.44
C LEU A 82 -0.81 -16.73 8.84
N LEU A 83 -0.75 -15.63 9.59
CA LEU A 83 -1.41 -15.52 10.90
C LEU A 83 -2.93 -15.65 10.78
N ILE A 84 -3.55 -14.96 9.82
CA ILE A 84 -4.99 -15.05 9.57
C ILE A 84 -5.38 -16.49 9.22
N LEU A 85 -4.64 -17.14 8.31
CA LEU A 85 -4.90 -18.52 7.91
C LEU A 85 -4.67 -19.51 9.05
N HIS A 86 -3.67 -19.27 9.91
CA HIS A 86 -3.41 -20.06 11.11
C HIS A 86 -4.60 -19.99 12.08
N TYR A 87 -5.04 -18.79 12.44
CA TYR A 87 -6.14 -18.60 13.39
C TYR A 87 -7.49 -19.07 12.83
N ASN A 88 -7.68 -18.99 11.52
CA ASN A 88 -8.87 -19.54 10.85
C ASN A 88 -8.76 -21.06 10.58
N ARG A 89 -7.70 -21.75 11.03
CA ARG A 89 -7.43 -23.18 10.79
C ARG A 89 -7.39 -23.59 9.32
N ASN A 90 -7.13 -22.64 8.43
CA ASN A 90 -7.16 -22.80 6.97
C ASN A 90 -5.76 -22.72 6.34
N LEU A 91 -4.71 -23.07 7.09
CA LEU A 91 -3.32 -23.02 6.60
C LEU A 91 -3.07 -23.78 5.29
N LYS A 92 -3.87 -24.80 4.95
CA LYS A 92 -3.77 -25.49 3.66
C LYS A 92 -3.95 -24.55 2.47
N HIS A 93 -4.72 -23.47 2.63
CA HIS A 93 -4.90 -22.46 1.59
C HIS A 93 -3.64 -21.62 1.35
N SER A 94 -2.65 -21.63 2.25
CA SER A 94 -1.38 -20.91 2.02
C SER A 94 -0.66 -21.42 0.78
N LEU A 95 -0.72 -22.72 0.50
CA LEU A 95 -0.16 -23.33 -0.70
C LEU A 95 -0.89 -22.85 -1.97
N ILE A 96 -2.22 -22.71 -1.88
CA ILE A 96 -3.03 -22.18 -2.98
C ILE A 96 -2.64 -20.72 -3.26
N TYR A 97 -2.56 -19.89 -2.21
CA TYR A 97 -2.13 -18.49 -2.38
C TYR A 97 -0.69 -18.39 -2.89
N ALA A 98 0.23 -19.21 -2.39
CA ALA A 98 1.61 -19.26 -2.89
C ALA A 98 1.65 -19.63 -4.38
N ALA A 99 0.89 -20.66 -4.79
CA ALA A 99 0.78 -21.05 -6.19
C ALA A 99 0.16 -19.94 -7.06
N LEU A 100 -0.88 -19.27 -6.57
CA LEU A 100 -1.50 -18.13 -7.26
C LEU A 100 -0.56 -16.94 -7.38
N PHE A 101 0.21 -16.62 -6.34
CA PHE A 101 1.17 -15.51 -6.39
C PHE A 101 2.35 -15.82 -7.30
N VAL A 102 2.93 -17.02 -7.21
CA VAL A 102 4.04 -17.43 -8.09
C VAL A 102 3.57 -17.57 -9.54
N GLY A 103 2.44 -18.24 -9.78
CA GLY A 103 1.87 -18.39 -11.12
C GLY A 103 1.43 -17.04 -11.71
N GLY A 104 0.82 -16.19 -10.89
CA GLY A 104 0.44 -14.82 -11.28
C GLY A 104 1.65 -13.96 -11.61
N TRP A 105 2.72 -14.02 -10.81
CA TRP A 105 3.98 -13.34 -11.09
C TRP A 105 4.56 -13.74 -12.46
N GLN A 106 4.64 -15.04 -12.72
CA GLN A 106 5.16 -15.55 -14.00
C GLN A 106 4.29 -15.10 -15.17
N LEU A 107 2.96 -15.10 -15.02
CA LEU A 107 2.03 -14.66 -16.07
C LEU A 107 2.17 -13.16 -16.36
N LEU A 108 2.37 -12.33 -15.33
CA LEU A 108 2.51 -10.88 -15.47
C LEU A 108 3.69 -10.51 -16.36
N THR A 109 4.81 -11.23 -16.26
CA THR A 109 6.06 -10.90 -16.96
C THR A 109 6.18 -11.51 -18.36
N VAL A 110 5.19 -12.27 -18.84
CA VAL A 110 5.27 -12.95 -20.16
C VAL A 110 5.24 -11.96 -21.32
N LYS A 111 4.43 -10.91 -21.22
CA LYS A 111 4.23 -9.92 -22.28
C LYS A 111 4.12 -8.52 -21.69
N LYS A 112 4.77 -7.56 -22.37
CA LYS A 112 4.73 -6.13 -22.02
C LYS A 112 3.30 -5.60 -21.78
N TRP A 113 2.37 -5.90 -22.69
CA TRP A 113 1.00 -5.40 -22.56
C TRP A 113 0.27 -5.95 -21.33
N VAL A 114 0.62 -7.15 -20.85
CA VAL A 114 0.00 -7.75 -19.66
C VAL A 114 0.44 -7.00 -18.41
N ILE A 115 1.73 -6.69 -18.28
CA ILE A 115 2.24 -5.99 -17.11
C ILE A 115 1.81 -4.52 -17.07
N ASP A 116 1.78 -3.85 -18.23
CA ASP A 116 1.31 -2.47 -18.34
C ASP A 116 -0.19 -2.37 -18.01
N LEU A 117 -0.98 -3.33 -18.49
CA LEU A 117 -2.41 -3.43 -18.18
C LEU A 117 -2.63 -3.73 -16.69
N ALA A 118 -1.90 -4.70 -16.13
CA ALA A 118 -2.00 -5.06 -14.71
C ALA A 118 -1.67 -3.86 -13.81
N MET A 119 -0.62 -3.10 -14.15
CA MET A 119 -0.23 -1.90 -13.42
C MET A 119 -1.28 -0.78 -13.54
N SER A 120 -1.90 -0.62 -14.72
CA SER A 120 -3.02 0.31 -14.92
C SER A 120 -4.25 -0.09 -14.08
N LEU A 121 -4.64 -1.37 -14.13
CA LEU A 121 -5.75 -1.91 -13.34
C LEU A 121 -5.50 -1.80 -11.84
N CYS A 122 -4.29 -2.09 -11.37
CA CYS A 122 -3.90 -1.93 -9.97
C CYS A 122 -4.04 -0.48 -9.51
N THR A 123 -3.66 0.47 -10.36
CA THR A 123 -3.83 1.91 -10.09
C THR A 123 -5.30 2.29 -9.99
N LEU A 124 -6.14 1.81 -10.92
CA LEU A 124 -7.58 2.04 -10.90
C LEU A 124 -8.24 1.45 -9.65
N ILE A 125 -7.96 0.18 -9.33
CA ILE A 125 -8.48 -0.49 -8.13
C ILE A 125 -8.10 0.27 -6.87
N SER A 126 -6.83 0.69 -6.76
CA SER A 126 -6.34 1.47 -5.63
C SER A 126 -7.03 2.83 -5.53
N GLY A 127 -7.30 3.48 -6.67
CA GLY A 127 -8.04 4.72 -6.74
C GLY A 127 -9.50 4.55 -6.31
N SER A 128 -10.19 3.56 -6.85
CA SER A 128 -11.57 3.20 -6.50
C SER A 128 -11.71 2.88 -5.01
N SER A 129 -10.73 2.17 -4.42
CA SER A 129 -10.72 1.88 -2.98
C SER A 129 -10.69 3.16 -2.13
N LYS A 130 -9.85 4.14 -2.49
CA LYS A 130 -9.79 5.42 -1.79
C LYS A 130 -11.06 6.25 -1.98
N LEU A 131 -11.66 6.22 -3.17
CA LEU A 131 -12.95 6.85 -3.42
C LEU A 131 -14.08 6.21 -2.61
N ALA A 132 -14.10 4.89 -2.47
CA ALA A 132 -15.05 4.18 -1.62
C ALA A 132 -14.87 4.55 -0.13
N GLN A 133 -13.62 4.67 0.34
CA GLN A 133 -13.31 5.14 1.69
C GLN A 133 -13.83 6.57 1.91
N LEU A 134 -13.63 7.45 0.94
CA LEU A 134 -14.10 8.83 0.98
C LEU A 134 -15.64 8.92 1.02
N GLN A 135 -16.31 8.12 0.18
CA GLN A 135 -17.76 8.00 0.19
C GLN A 135 -18.29 7.49 1.54
N CYS A 136 -17.59 6.54 2.16
CA CYS A 136 -17.91 6.05 3.49
C CYS A 136 -17.82 7.18 4.52
N LEU A 137 -16.72 7.95 4.52
CA LEU A 137 -16.53 9.10 5.42
C LEU A 137 -17.59 10.19 5.25
N TRP A 138 -17.98 10.51 4.02
CA TRP A 138 -19.05 11.49 3.77
C TRP A 138 -20.42 11.03 4.25
N ARG A 139 -20.70 9.72 4.16
CA ARG A 139 -21.95 9.13 4.63
C ARG A 139 -21.99 9.02 6.15
N SER A 140 -20.90 8.58 6.79
CA SER A 140 -20.83 8.44 8.24
C SER A 140 -20.72 9.80 8.95
N LYS A 141 -20.08 10.79 8.29
CA LYS A 141 -19.66 12.07 8.91
C LYS A 141 -18.86 11.88 10.21
N ASP A 142 -18.22 10.74 10.35
CA ASP A 142 -17.43 10.35 11.51
C ASP A 142 -16.15 9.67 11.03
N SER A 143 -15.02 10.18 11.51
CA SER A 143 -13.69 9.64 11.24
C SER A 143 -12.99 9.09 12.48
N GLY A 144 -13.71 8.83 13.58
CA GLY A 144 -13.14 8.37 14.85
C GLY A 144 -12.32 7.08 14.75
N GLN A 145 -12.66 6.20 13.80
CA GLN A 145 -11.95 4.94 13.54
C GLN A 145 -10.85 5.07 12.45
N VAL A 146 -10.70 6.25 11.84
CA VAL A 146 -9.78 6.46 10.72
C VAL A 146 -8.62 7.37 11.16
N SER A 147 -7.41 6.81 11.15
CA SER A 147 -6.21 7.54 11.56
C SER A 147 -5.80 8.59 10.52
N SER A 148 -5.87 9.87 10.88
CA SER A 148 -5.38 10.98 10.04
C SER A 148 -3.88 10.85 9.75
N LEU A 149 -3.11 10.34 10.72
CA LEU A 149 -1.66 10.14 10.57
C LEU A 149 -1.35 9.11 9.49
N THR A 150 -2.12 8.02 9.43
CA THR A 150 -1.92 6.97 8.41
C THR A 150 -2.11 7.52 7.01
N TRP A 151 -3.15 8.34 6.78
CA TRP A 151 -3.40 8.95 5.47
C TRP A 151 -2.41 10.07 5.14
N ALA A 152 -1.94 10.82 6.13
CA ALA A 152 -0.87 11.80 5.96
C ALA A 152 0.46 11.14 5.57
N LEU A 153 0.83 10.03 6.22
CA LEU A 153 2.01 9.25 5.86
C LEU A 153 1.87 8.65 4.46
N ALA A 154 0.70 8.13 4.10
CA ALA A 154 0.44 7.64 2.75
C ALA A 154 0.59 8.75 1.68
N THR A 155 0.16 9.97 2.00
CA THR A 155 0.37 11.16 1.16
C THR A 155 1.86 11.45 1.00
N TYR A 156 2.60 11.52 2.11
CA TYR A 156 4.04 11.75 2.13
C TYR A 156 4.79 10.73 1.28
N THR A 157 4.52 9.44 1.47
CA THR A 157 5.16 8.36 0.70
C THR A 157 4.88 8.50 -0.80
N CYS A 158 3.64 8.84 -1.20
CA CYS A 158 3.33 9.04 -2.62
C CYS A 158 4.06 10.26 -3.20
N MET A 159 4.15 11.36 -2.45
CA MET A 159 4.91 12.55 -2.87
C MET A 159 6.41 12.26 -3.02
N ALA A 160 7.00 11.55 -2.04
CA ALA A 160 8.39 11.11 -2.11
C ALA A 160 8.62 10.20 -3.34
N ARG A 161 7.64 9.36 -3.68
CA ARG A 161 7.70 8.53 -4.89
C ARG A 161 7.54 9.31 -6.18
N ILE A 162 6.73 10.35 -6.23
CA ILE A 162 6.70 11.27 -7.38
C ILE A 162 8.09 11.89 -7.58
N PHE A 163 8.66 12.47 -6.53
CA PHE A 163 9.96 13.14 -6.59
C PHE A 163 11.08 12.18 -7.04
N THR A 164 11.18 11.01 -6.40
CA THR A 164 12.19 10.00 -6.74
C THR A 164 11.99 9.47 -8.16
N THR A 165 10.74 9.21 -8.59
CA THR A 165 10.45 8.72 -9.95
C THR A 165 10.85 9.74 -11.02
N ILE A 166 10.55 11.05 -10.83
CA ILE A 166 10.97 12.12 -11.76
C ILE A 166 12.49 12.11 -11.96
N ILE A 167 13.24 11.93 -10.87
CA ILE A 167 14.71 12.02 -10.90
C ILE A 167 15.36 10.73 -11.42
N THR A 168 14.77 9.56 -11.14
CA THR A 168 15.43 8.27 -11.35
C THR A 168 15.01 7.55 -12.62
N THR A 169 13.72 7.50 -12.95
CA THR A 169 13.20 6.67 -14.06
C THR A 169 12.44 7.47 -15.10
N GLY A 170 11.77 8.55 -14.70
CA GLY A 170 10.89 9.33 -15.58
C GLY A 170 9.66 8.56 -16.08
N ASP A 171 9.34 7.40 -15.50
CA ASP A 171 8.24 6.55 -15.96
C ASP A 171 6.88 7.26 -15.74
N THR A 172 6.19 7.55 -16.85
CA THR A 172 4.93 8.28 -16.84
C THR A 172 3.79 7.50 -16.19
N GLN A 173 3.76 6.18 -16.33
CA GLN A 173 2.72 5.33 -15.74
C GLN A 173 2.86 5.26 -14.21
N VAL A 174 4.09 5.12 -13.72
CA VAL A 174 4.43 5.18 -12.29
C VAL A 174 4.12 6.58 -11.72
N LEU A 175 4.45 7.64 -12.46
CA LEU A 175 4.12 9.01 -12.07
C LEU A 175 2.61 9.24 -11.97
N VAL A 176 1.85 8.85 -12.99
CA VAL A 176 0.38 8.97 -12.99
C VAL A 176 -0.21 8.22 -11.79
N ARG A 177 0.26 7.00 -11.49
CA ARG A 177 -0.16 6.25 -10.30
C ARG A 177 0.05 7.09 -9.04
N PHE A 178 1.26 7.57 -8.79
CA PHE A 178 1.53 8.29 -7.55
C PHE A 178 0.88 9.67 -7.48
N ILE A 179 0.69 10.36 -8.60
CA ILE A 179 -0.07 11.62 -8.66
C ILE A 179 -1.53 11.37 -8.26
N VAL A 180 -2.19 10.38 -8.89
CA VAL A 180 -3.58 10.01 -8.56
C VAL A 180 -3.68 9.58 -7.10
N MET A 181 -2.76 8.73 -6.62
CA MET A 181 -2.76 8.31 -5.21
C MET A 181 -2.53 9.48 -4.25
N THR A 182 -1.66 10.43 -4.58
CA THR A 182 -1.39 11.61 -3.75
C THR A 182 -2.64 12.47 -3.63
N ILE A 183 -3.32 12.78 -4.74
CA ILE A 183 -4.56 13.57 -4.75
C ILE A 183 -5.63 12.90 -3.89
N LEU A 184 -5.85 11.59 -4.09
CA LEU A 184 -6.85 10.85 -3.32
C LEU A 184 -6.48 10.73 -1.84
N ASN A 185 -5.21 10.48 -1.51
CA ASN A 185 -4.75 10.43 -0.12
C ASN A 185 -4.88 11.79 0.57
N MET A 186 -4.57 12.90 -0.10
CA MET A 186 -4.79 14.25 0.43
C MET A 186 -6.28 14.50 0.69
N TRP A 187 -7.14 14.09 -0.24
CA TRP A 187 -8.58 14.26 -0.08
C TRP A 187 -9.15 13.46 1.09
N VAL A 188 -8.74 12.19 1.23
CA VAL A 188 -9.11 11.38 2.39
C VAL A 188 -8.55 11.99 3.67
N THR A 189 -7.29 12.43 3.69
CA THR A 189 -6.67 13.09 4.85
C THR A 189 -7.45 14.33 5.29
N ALA A 190 -7.78 15.21 4.34
CA ALA A 190 -8.55 16.42 4.61
C ALA A 190 -9.95 16.09 5.16
N THR A 191 -10.60 15.07 4.61
CA THR A 191 -11.94 14.62 5.05
C THR A 191 -11.90 14.00 6.45
N VAL A 192 -10.86 13.22 6.76
CA VAL A 192 -10.64 12.67 8.11
C VAL A 192 -10.36 13.78 9.12
N ILE A 193 -9.64 14.83 8.75
CA ILE A 193 -9.41 15.98 9.64
C ILE A 193 -10.72 16.75 9.85
N TYR A 194 -11.52 16.92 8.81
CA TYR A 194 -12.79 17.65 8.86
C TYR A 194 -13.85 16.96 9.73
N TYR A 195 -14.00 15.64 9.65
CA TYR A 195 -14.94 14.87 10.47
C TYR A 195 -14.38 14.37 11.80
N LYS A 196 -13.20 14.83 12.19
CA LYS A 196 -12.60 14.44 13.47
C LYS A 196 -13.49 14.99 14.58
N PRO A 197 -13.98 14.14 15.51
CA PRO A 197 -14.77 14.63 16.63
C PRO A 197 -13.96 15.68 17.37
N GLN A 198 -14.51 16.89 17.54
CA GLN A 198 -13.92 17.83 18.47
C GLN A 198 -13.99 17.14 19.82
N ALA A 199 -12.84 16.84 20.42
CA ALA A 199 -12.78 16.37 21.78
C ALA A 199 -13.50 17.43 22.61
N VAL A 200 -14.73 17.12 23.02
CA VAL A 200 -15.43 17.90 24.03
C VAL A 200 -14.47 17.84 25.21
N LYS A 201 -13.81 18.97 25.50
CA LYS A 201 -13.11 19.15 26.77
C LYS A 201 -14.16 18.89 27.82
N GLN A 202 -14.09 17.72 28.46
CA GLN A 202 -14.70 17.53 29.75
C GLN A 202 -13.77 18.30 30.71
N ASP A 203 -14.23 19.49 31.08
CA ASP A 203 -13.68 20.25 32.21
C ASP A 203 -13.80 19.45 33.51
#